data_AF-A0A0M3V9H7-F1
#
_entry.id   AF-A0A0M3V9H7-F1
#
_cell.length_a   1.000
_cell.length_b   1.000
_cell.length_c   1.000
_cell.angle_alpha   90.00
_cell.angle_beta   90.00
_cell.angle_gamma   90.00
#
_symmetry.space_group_name_H-M   'P 1'
#
loop_
_entity.id
_entity.type
_entity.pdbx_description
1 polymer ?
#
loop_
_entity_poly.entity_id
_entity_poly.type
_entity_poly.pdbx_seq_one_letter_code
_entity_poly.pdbx_strand_id
1 'polypeptide(L)'
;MDNKEAREQQALELRRERLKAESARIIDVANTEPHSALRCIHLLSVAGGATEATYLAIEQRIMTDQDPAGAYHLALLAQSTLDLPIDVRQLVELVIAEGDNQQRLALLKNLPFPPVDAVKAQILASQDSDAIAQMDKYLEANPQGHGSEHMLSSGQSDQIVPLS
;
A
#
# COMPACT_ATOMS: atom_id res chain seq x y z
N MET A 1 -38.89 -14.47 14.06
CA MET A 1 -37.50 -14.01 13.99
C MET A 1 -36.69 -15.20 13.51
N ASP A 2 -36.22 -15.11 12.28
CA ASP A 2 -35.78 -16.25 11.48
C ASP A 2 -34.39 -16.74 11.92
N ASN A 3 -34.26 -18.06 12.10
CA ASN A 3 -33.02 -18.77 12.46
C ASN A 3 -31.82 -18.43 11.54
N LYS A 4 -32.10 -17.88 10.34
CA LYS A 4 -31.10 -17.38 9.40
C LYS A 4 -30.44 -16.08 9.87
N GLU A 5 -31.21 -15.10 10.34
CA GLU A 5 -30.69 -13.81 10.82
C GLU A 5 -29.80 -13.99 12.05
N ALA A 6 -30.19 -14.88 12.98
CA ALA A 6 -29.39 -15.19 14.16
C ALA A 6 -28.04 -15.85 13.81
N ARG A 7 -28.02 -16.73 12.80
CA ARG A 7 -26.78 -17.37 12.31
C ARG A 7 -25.87 -16.38 11.59
N GLU A 8 -26.43 -15.47 10.81
CA GLU A 8 -25.68 -14.42 10.12
C GLU A 8 -25.07 -13.44 11.13
N GLN A 9 -25.80 -13.06 12.18
CA GLN A 9 -25.29 -12.24 13.27
C GLN A 9 -24.15 -12.94 14.02
N GLN A 10 -24.30 -14.20 14.39
CA GLN A 10 -23.25 -14.97 15.06
C GLN A 10 -21.98 -15.11 14.19
N ALA A 11 -22.14 -15.35 12.89
CA ALA A 11 -21.01 -15.43 11.96
C ALA A 11 -20.28 -14.08 11.84
N LEU A 12 -21.03 -12.97 11.82
CA LEU A 12 -20.46 -11.62 11.78
C LEU A 12 -19.69 -11.29 13.07
N GLU A 13 -20.25 -11.65 14.23
CA GLU A 13 -19.58 -11.47 15.53
C GLU A 13 -18.29 -12.26 15.62
N LEU A 14 -18.33 -13.55 15.25
CA LEU A 14 -17.14 -14.41 15.22
C LEU A 14 -16.05 -13.85 14.30
N ARG A 15 -16.44 -13.33 13.12
CA ARG A 15 -15.51 -12.68 12.19
C ARG A 15 -14.88 -11.43 12.81
N ARG A 16 -15.67 -10.60 13.49
CA ARG A 16 -15.18 -9.39 14.18
C ARG A 16 -14.22 -9.73 15.31
N GLU A 17 -14.53 -10.74 16.12
CA GLU A 17 -13.66 -11.20 17.21
C GLU A 17 -12.32 -11.71 16.67
N ARG A 18 -12.36 -12.51 15.60
CA ARG A 18 -11.15 -13.00 14.94
C ARG A 18 -10.29 -11.84 14.42
N LEU A 19 -10.87 -10.88 13.71
CA LEU A 19 -10.16 -9.71 13.20
C LEU A 19 -9.54 -8.86 14.33
N LYS A 20 -10.24 -8.70 15.46
CA LYS A 20 -9.70 -8.01 16.64
C LYS A 20 -8.50 -8.76 17.23
N ALA A 21 -8.59 -10.08 17.36
CA ALA A 21 -7.51 -10.90 17.90
C ALA A 21 -6.27 -10.89 16.98
N GLU A 22 -6.47 -10.98 15.66
CA GLU A 22 -5.40 -10.88 14.67
C GLU A 22 -4.77 -9.47 14.68
N SER A 23 -5.58 -8.42 14.76
CA SER A 23 -5.11 -7.03 14.88
C SER A 23 -4.25 -6.80 16.12
N ALA A 24 -4.68 -7.30 17.29
CA ALA A 24 -3.91 -7.17 18.53
C ALA A 24 -2.54 -7.84 18.42
N ARG A 25 -2.44 -9.00 17.76
CA ARG A 25 -1.16 -9.67 17.52
C ARG A 25 -0.25 -8.88 16.59
N ILE A 26 -0.79 -8.30 15.51
CA ILE A 26 0.00 -7.51 14.57
C ILE A 26 0.53 -6.24 15.25
N ILE A 27 -0.30 -5.58 16.05
CA ILE A 27 0.10 -4.40 16.84
C ILE A 27 1.22 -4.76 17.83
N ASP A 28 1.10 -5.89 18.52
CA ASP A 28 2.15 -6.36 19.45
C ASP A 28 3.49 -6.59 18.75
N VAL A 29 3.48 -7.25 17.57
CA VAL A 29 4.68 -7.44 16.76
C VAL A 29 5.27 -6.10 16.31
N ALA A 30 4.43 -5.19 15.78
CA ALA A 30 4.89 -3.87 15.34
C ALA A 30 5.51 -3.06 16.48
N ASN A 31 4.97 -3.15 17.69
CA ASN A 31 5.46 -2.38 18.84
C ASN A 31 6.73 -2.97 19.48
N THR A 32 6.92 -4.29 19.40
CA THR A 32 7.97 -4.99 20.15
C THR A 32 9.16 -5.42 19.29
N GLU A 33 8.93 -5.74 18.01
CA GLU A 33 9.97 -6.25 17.11
C GLU A 33 10.43 -5.15 16.13
N PRO A 34 11.72 -4.78 16.11
CA PRO A 34 12.26 -3.89 15.08
C PRO A 34 12.32 -4.59 13.72
N HIS A 35 12.30 -3.82 12.64
CA HIS A 35 12.33 -4.29 11.25
C HIS A 35 11.23 -5.30 10.91
N SER A 36 10.07 -5.17 11.55
CA SER A 36 8.95 -6.10 11.45
C SER A 36 7.85 -5.65 10.49
N ALA A 37 7.99 -4.48 9.85
CA ALA A 37 6.95 -3.86 9.03
C ALA A 37 6.43 -4.79 7.92
N LEU A 38 7.32 -5.38 7.11
CA LEU A 38 6.92 -6.32 6.05
C LEU A 38 6.20 -7.56 6.59
N ARG A 39 6.64 -8.09 7.74
CA ARG A 39 5.96 -9.21 8.40
C ARG A 39 4.55 -8.80 8.83
N CYS A 40 4.40 -7.61 9.40
CA CYS A 40 3.09 -7.09 9.81
C CYS A 40 2.17 -6.88 8.60
N ILE A 41 2.66 -6.32 7.50
CA ILE A 41 1.89 -6.14 6.24
C ILE A 41 1.46 -7.49 5.66
N HIS A 42 2.33 -8.50 5.72
CA HIS A 42 1.99 -9.86 5.29
C HIS A 42 0.87 -10.46 6.18
N LEU A 43 1.01 -10.37 7.51
CA LEU A 43 0.01 -10.88 8.45
C LEU A 43 -1.35 -10.19 8.25
N LEU A 44 -1.34 -8.87 8.00
CA LEU A 44 -2.53 -8.10 7.69
C LEU A 44 -3.21 -8.58 6.40
N SER A 45 -2.43 -8.84 5.35
CA SER A 45 -2.94 -9.38 4.08
C SER A 45 -3.57 -10.78 4.27
N VAL A 46 -2.94 -11.64 5.07
CA VAL A 46 -3.45 -13.00 5.37
C VAL A 46 -4.73 -12.96 6.21
N ALA A 47 -4.87 -11.99 7.12
CA ALA A 47 -6.08 -11.76 7.91
C ALA A 47 -7.28 -11.30 7.05
N GLY A 48 -7.02 -10.77 5.85
CA GLY A 48 -8.06 -10.22 4.97
C GLY A 48 -8.66 -8.91 5.48
N GLY A 49 -7.89 -8.17 6.29
CA GLY A 49 -8.27 -6.89 6.87
C GLY A 49 -7.73 -6.74 8.30
N ALA A 50 -7.72 -5.51 8.80
CA ALA A 50 -7.32 -5.20 10.16
C ALA A 50 -8.06 -3.97 10.69
N THR A 51 -7.91 -3.70 11.99
CA THR A 51 -8.39 -2.45 12.59
C THR A 51 -7.53 -1.25 12.19
N GLU A 52 -8.09 -0.04 12.23
CA GLU A 52 -7.38 1.22 12.01
C GLU A 52 -6.06 1.33 12.82
N ALA A 53 -6.11 0.97 14.10
CA ALA A 53 -4.94 0.98 14.99
C ALA A 53 -3.80 0.08 14.48
N THR A 54 -4.12 -0.98 13.74
CA THR A 54 -3.12 -1.88 13.15
C THR A 54 -2.33 -1.17 12.06
N TYR A 55 -3.00 -0.43 11.17
CA TYR A 55 -2.33 0.30 10.10
C TYR A 55 -1.40 1.39 10.66
N LEU A 56 -1.87 2.13 11.67
CA LEU A 56 -1.08 3.13 12.38
C LEU A 56 0.15 2.53 13.08
N ALA A 57 0.01 1.37 13.72
CA ALA A 57 1.14 0.71 14.37
C ALA A 57 2.21 0.28 13.34
N ILE A 58 1.80 -0.20 12.16
CA ILE A 58 2.71 -0.56 11.07
C ILE A 58 3.40 0.68 10.52
N GLU A 59 2.67 1.76 10.26
CA GLU A 59 3.24 3.04 9.82
C GLU A 59 4.28 3.56 10.81
N GLN A 60 3.96 3.57 12.12
CA GLN A 60 4.90 3.98 13.16
C GLN A 60 6.15 3.11 13.18
N ARG A 61 6.01 1.80 13.01
CA ARG A 61 7.15 0.88 12.91
C ARG A 61 8.05 1.21 11.72
N ILE A 62 7.45 1.45 10.55
CA ILE A 62 8.16 1.85 9.33
C ILE A 62 8.96 3.12 9.56
N MET A 63 8.31 4.16 10.12
CA MET A 63 8.96 5.45 10.37
C MET A 63 10.08 5.33 11.41
N THR A 64 9.89 4.48 12.42
CA THR A 64 10.91 4.26 13.46
C THR A 64 12.12 3.49 12.93
N ASP A 65 11.90 2.51 12.04
CA ASP A 65 12.98 1.75 11.41
C ASP A 65 13.64 2.46 10.22
N GLN A 66 13.01 3.53 9.71
CA GLN A 66 13.32 4.09 8.39
C GLN A 66 13.33 2.99 7.32
N ASP A 67 12.27 2.18 7.26
CA ASP A 67 12.16 1.02 6.36
C ASP A 67 11.49 1.40 5.02
N PRO A 68 12.26 1.69 3.94
CA PRO A 68 11.67 2.03 2.65
C PRO A 68 10.92 0.86 2.01
N ALA A 69 11.27 -0.40 2.31
CA ALA A 69 10.54 -1.54 1.76
C ALA A 69 9.15 -1.64 2.39
N GLY A 70 9.07 -1.53 3.72
CA GLY A 70 7.80 -1.43 4.44
C GLY A 70 6.95 -0.27 3.95
N ALA A 71 7.55 0.91 3.77
CA ALA A 71 6.89 2.11 3.28
C ALA A 71 6.27 1.93 1.89
N TYR A 72 7.04 1.36 0.95
CA TYR A 72 6.57 1.06 -0.39
C TYR A 72 5.36 0.12 -0.37
N HIS A 73 5.45 -0.99 0.35
CA HIS A 73 4.37 -1.98 0.39
C HIS A 73 3.11 -1.46 1.08
N LEU A 74 3.25 -0.67 2.15
CA LEU A 74 2.10 -0.07 2.82
C LEU A 74 1.44 1.02 1.94
N ALA A 75 2.23 1.82 1.22
CA ALA A 75 1.71 2.80 0.28
C ALA A 75 0.93 2.15 -0.89
N LEU A 76 1.40 1.00 -1.40
CA LEU A 76 0.65 0.25 -2.41
C LEU A 76 -0.66 -0.33 -1.85
N LEU A 77 -0.63 -0.90 -0.65
CA LEU A 77 -1.83 -1.44 0.01
C LEU A 77 -2.92 -0.36 0.21
N ALA A 78 -2.50 0.89 0.43
CA ALA A 78 -3.40 2.02 0.59
C ALA A 78 -4.21 2.35 -0.66
N GLN A 79 -3.73 1.96 -1.84
CA GLN A 79 -4.46 2.24 -3.08
C GLN A 79 -5.69 1.34 -3.23
N SER A 80 -5.60 0.09 -2.77
CA SER A 80 -6.70 -0.87 -2.82
C SER A 80 -7.65 -0.78 -1.63
N THR A 81 -7.37 0.09 -0.65
CA THR A 81 -8.12 0.17 0.60
C THR A 81 -8.57 1.61 0.85
N LEU A 82 -9.86 1.87 0.69
CA LEU A 82 -10.44 3.19 0.91
C LEU A 82 -10.30 3.63 2.37
N ASP A 83 -10.03 4.93 2.57
CA ASP A 83 -10.02 5.61 3.87
C ASP A 83 -9.09 5.01 4.93
N LEU A 84 -7.92 4.49 4.54
CA LEU A 84 -6.93 4.07 5.52
C LEU A 84 -6.40 5.26 6.34
N PRO A 85 -6.26 5.11 7.67
CA PRO A 85 -5.74 6.15 8.56
C PRO A 85 -4.21 6.19 8.52
N ILE A 86 -3.61 6.36 7.35
CA ILE A 86 -2.15 6.43 7.17
C ILE A 86 -1.80 7.59 6.25
N ASP A 87 -0.63 8.18 6.48
CA ASP A 87 -0.06 9.21 5.62
C ASP A 87 0.75 8.56 4.49
N VAL A 88 0.04 8.24 3.40
CA VAL A 88 0.65 7.68 2.18
C VAL A 88 1.73 8.61 1.62
N ARG A 89 1.58 9.94 1.77
CA ARG A 89 2.58 10.89 1.28
C ARG A 89 3.90 10.70 2.04
N GLN A 90 3.84 10.60 3.37
CA GLN A 90 5.03 10.37 4.19
C GLN A 90 5.73 9.06 3.82
N LEU A 91 4.95 7.98 3.59
CA LEU A 91 5.50 6.69 3.15
C LEU A 91 6.21 6.81 1.80
N VAL A 92 5.59 7.49 0.84
CA VAL A 92 6.17 7.71 -0.49
C VAL A 92 7.44 8.56 -0.42
N GLU A 93 7.45 9.63 0.39
CA GLU A 93 8.61 10.48 0.62
C GLU A 93 9.79 9.68 1.21
N LEU A 94 9.52 8.79 2.17
CA LEU A 94 10.53 7.90 2.74
C LEU A 94 11.16 6.99 1.68
N VAL A 95 10.35 6.39 0.80
CA VAL A 95 10.86 5.54 -0.30
C VAL A 95 11.70 6.35 -1.29
N ILE A 96 11.32 7.59 -1.59
CA ILE A 96 12.10 8.45 -2.50
C ILE A 96 13.47 8.76 -1.90
N ALA A 97 13.49 9.14 -0.61
CA ALA A 97 14.70 9.52 0.10
C ALA A 97 15.64 8.32 0.30
N GLU A 98 15.14 7.24 0.92
CA GLU A 98 15.98 6.15 1.45
C GLU A 98 15.90 4.86 0.63
N GLY A 99 14.93 4.74 -0.28
CA GLY A 99 14.75 3.55 -1.09
C GLY A 99 15.79 3.38 -2.20
N ASP A 100 15.97 2.15 -2.65
CA ASP A 100 16.83 1.87 -3.80
C ASP A 100 16.19 2.31 -5.13
N ASN A 101 16.97 2.29 -6.20
CA ASN A 101 16.48 2.67 -7.52
C ASN A 101 15.35 1.75 -8.03
N GLN A 102 15.31 0.48 -7.63
CA GLN A 102 14.23 -0.42 -8.02
C GLN A 102 12.92 -0.04 -7.32
N GLN A 103 12.96 0.29 -6.04
CA GLN A 103 11.81 0.78 -5.27
C GLN A 103 11.29 2.11 -5.83
N ARG A 104 12.19 3.04 -6.16
CA ARG A 104 11.84 4.31 -6.83
C ARG A 104 11.17 4.09 -8.19
N LEU A 105 11.74 3.21 -9.03
CA LEU A 105 11.14 2.83 -10.30
C LEU A 105 9.79 2.12 -10.13
N ALA A 106 9.63 1.34 -9.06
CA ALA A 106 8.38 0.67 -8.76
C ALA A 106 7.28 1.66 -8.33
N LEU A 107 7.62 2.73 -7.60
CA LEU A 107 6.66 3.82 -7.31
C LEU A 107 6.12 4.43 -8.60
N LEU A 108 6.98 4.74 -9.57
CA LEU A 108 6.55 5.27 -10.86
C LEU A 108 5.53 4.35 -11.53
N LYS A 109 5.80 3.04 -11.55
CA LYS A 109 4.97 2.06 -12.26
C LYS A 109 3.64 1.76 -11.57
N ASN A 110 3.60 1.82 -10.24
CA ASN A 110 2.52 1.23 -9.44
C ASN A 110 1.70 2.24 -8.65
N LEU A 111 2.07 3.52 -8.60
CA LEU A 111 1.19 4.56 -8.06
C LEU A 111 0.35 5.15 -9.19
N PRO A 112 -0.94 5.48 -8.97
CA PRO A 112 -1.77 6.15 -9.96
C PRO A 112 -1.23 7.55 -10.27
N PHE A 113 -0.75 8.25 -9.24
CA PHE A 113 -0.16 9.58 -9.32
C PHE A 113 1.21 9.59 -8.65
N PRO A 114 2.25 9.04 -9.31
CA PRO A 114 3.58 9.01 -8.75
C PRO A 114 4.23 10.40 -8.76
N PRO A 115 5.08 10.72 -7.78
CA PRO A 115 5.84 11.96 -7.75
C PRO A 115 7.05 11.87 -8.70
N VAL A 116 6.78 11.98 -10.01
CA VAL A 116 7.75 11.76 -11.10
C VAL A 116 9.01 12.60 -10.93
N ASP A 117 8.87 13.91 -10.70
CA ASP A 117 10.02 14.82 -10.62
C ASP A 117 10.96 14.47 -9.46
N ALA A 118 10.39 14.13 -8.30
CA ALA A 118 11.15 13.76 -7.12
C ALA A 118 11.88 12.42 -7.31
N VAL A 119 11.20 11.42 -7.88
CA VAL A 119 11.82 10.13 -8.21
C VAL A 119 12.94 10.32 -9.25
N LYS A 120 12.68 11.10 -10.30
CA LYS A 120 13.64 11.37 -11.37
C LYS A 120 14.90 12.04 -10.84
N ALA A 121 14.75 13.04 -9.97
CA ALA A 121 15.88 13.71 -9.35
C ALA A 121 16.78 12.72 -8.60
N GLN A 122 16.20 11.80 -7.82
CA GLN A 122 16.96 10.81 -7.05
C GLN A 122 17.64 9.76 -7.94
N ILE A 123 16.97 9.24 -8.96
CA ILE A 123 17.56 8.26 -9.88
C ILE A 123 18.72 8.89 -10.66
N LEU A 124 18.57 10.13 -11.16
CA LEU A 124 19.66 10.83 -11.84
C LEU A 124 20.84 11.11 -10.90
N ALA A 125 20.58 11.48 -9.65
CA ALA A 125 21.61 11.71 -8.65
C ALA A 125 22.41 10.44 -8.33
N SER A 126 21.80 9.26 -8.44
CA SER A 126 22.47 7.97 -8.22
C SER A 126 23.53 7.62 -9.28
N GLN A 127 23.48 8.25 -10.46
CA GLN A 127 24.35 7.97 -11.62
C GLN A 127 24.30 6.51 -12.12
N ASP A 128 23.28 5.76 -11.74
CA ASP A 128 23.03 4.39 -12.19
C ASP A 128 22.45 4.41 -13.62
N SER A 129 23.28 4.06 -14.60
CA SER A 129 22.91 4.09 -16.02
C SER A 129 21.73 3.17 -16.34
N ASP A 130 21.60 2.05 -15.65
CA ASP A 130 20.54 1.07 -15.90
C ASP A 130 19.21 1.59 -15.34
N ALA A 131 19.23 2.16 -14.13
CA ALA A 131 18.05 2.78 -13.55
C ALA A 131 17.57 4.00 -14.35
N ILE A 132 18.51 4.84 -14.82
CA ILE A 132 18.20 6.00 -15.67
C ILE A 132 17.55 5.54 -16.99
N ALA A 133 18.13 4.56 -17.67
CA ALA A 133 17.57 4.04 -18.91
C ALA A 133 16.16 3.43 -18.72
N GLN A 134 15.94 2.72 -17.61
CA GLN A 134 14.62 2.18 -17.28
C GLN A 134 13.59 3.26 -16.98
N MET A 135 13.99 4.32 -16.27
CA MET A 135 13.14 5.47 -15.98
C MET A 135 12.77 6.20 -17.27
N ASP A 136 13.75 6.55 -18.11
CA ASP A 136 13.51 7.30 -19.35
C ASP A 136 12.58 6.51 -20.27
N LYS A 137 12.83 5.20 -20.46
CA LYS A 137 11.94 4.33 -21.23
C LYS A 137 10.50 4.32 -20.69
N TYR A 138 10.34 4.31 -19.37
CA TYR A 138 9.02 4.34 -18.75
C TYR A 138 8.31 5.67 -18.98
N LEU A 139 9.02 6.80 -18.83
CA LEU A 139 8.46 8.14 -19.01
C LEU A 139 8.17 8.47 -20.48
N GLU A 140 8.96 7.95 -21.43
CA GLU A 140 8.66 8.04 -22.86
C GLU A 140 7.35 7.33 -23.22
N ALA A 141 7.12 6.15 -22.63
CA ALA A 141 5.88 5.39 -22.81
C ALA A 141 4.69 6.01 -22.05
N ASN A 142 4.94 6.77 -20.98
CA ASN A 142 3.92 7.37 -20.11
C ASN A 142 4.23 8.86 -19.88
N PRO A 143 4.07 9.72 -20.89
CA PRO A 143 4.51 11.12 -20.83
C PRO A 143 3.75 11.96 -19.80
N GLN A 144 2.61 11.49 -19.32
CA GLN A 144 1.84 12.13 -18.24
C GLN A 144 2.23 11.63 -16.84
N GLY A 145 3.15 10.68 -16.73
CA GLY A 145 3.59 10.14 -15.45
C GLY A 145 2.57 9.22 -14.77
N HIS A 146 1.54 8.73 -15.47
CA HIS A 146 0.55 7.84 -14.88
C HIS A 146 1.10 6.43 -14.69
N GLY A 147 0.85 5.85 -13.51
CA GLY A 147 1.10 4.44 -13.24
C GLY A 147 0.42 3.51 -14.25
N SER A 148 0.96 2.30 -14.38
CA SER A 148 0.56 1.33 -15.40
C SER A 148 -0.89 0.82 -15.29
N GLU A 149 -1.62 1.16 -14.23
CA GLU A 149 -3.04 0.82 -14.08
C GLU A 149 -3.98 1.63 -14.98
N HIS A 150 -3.58 2.81 -15.47
CA HIS A 150 -4.45 3.60 -16.34
C HIS A 150 -4.57 3.01 -17.77
N MET A 151 -3.74 2.04 -18.14
CA MET A 151 -3.83 1.35 -19.44
C MET A 151 -4.97 0.31 -19.50
N LEU A 152 -5.66 0.02 -18.39
CA LEU A 152 -6.80 -0.91 -18.36
C LEU A 152 -8.18 -0.22 -18.49
N SER A 153 -8.25 1.13 -18.51
CA SER A 153 -9.53 1.86 -18.56
C SER A 153 -10.03 2.18 -19.98
N SER A 154 -9.40 1.70 -21.04
CA SER A 154 -9.91 1.85 -22.42
C SER A 154 -10.62 0.59 -22.94
N GLY A 155 -11.44 -0.04 -22.09
CA GLY A 155 -12.24 -1.19 -22.52
C GLY A 155 -13.16 -1.78 -21.46
N GLN A 156 -14.13 -1.01 -20.96
CA GLN A 156 -15.50 -1.48 -20.61
C GLN A 156 -16.29 -0.36 -19.93
N SER A 157 -17.12 0.32 -20.71
CA SER A 157 -18.31 0.99 -20.20
C SER A 157 -19.31 -0.11 -19.78
N ASP A 158 -19.37 -0.43 -18.50
CA ASP A 158 -20.53 -1.11 -17.93
C ASP A 158 -21.09 -0.26 -16.79
N GLN A 159 -22.05 0.58 -17.15
CA GLN A 159 -22.93 1.27 -16.21
C GLN A 159 -23.72 0.22 -15.44
N ILE A 160 -23.40 0.01 -14.16
CA ILE A 160 -24.34 -0.63 -13.24
C ILE A 160 -25.19 0.48 -12.62
N VAL A 161 -26.43 0.59 -13.10
CA VAL A 161 -27.50 1.41 -12.54
C VAL A 161 -27.98 0.77 -11.23
N PRO A 162 -28.29 1.54 -10.16
CA PRO A 162 -28.86 0.98 -8.94
C PRO A 162 -30.32 0.56 -9.15
N LEU A 163 -30.67 -0.65 -8.70
CA LEU A 163 -32.07 -1.10 -8.61
C LEU A 163 -32.72 -0.45 -7.39
N SER A 164 -33.79 0.33 -7.63
CA SER A 164 -34.83 0.64 -6.64
C SER A 164 -35.88 -0.46 -6.63
#